data_AF-A0A6H1AA09-F1
#
_entry.id   AF-A0A6H1AA09-F1
#
_cell.length_a   1.000
_cell.length_b   1.000
_cell.length_c   1.000
_cell.angle_alpha   90.00
_cell.angle_beta   90.00
_cell.angle_gamma   90.00
#
_symmetry.space_group_name_H-M   'P 1'
#
loop_
_entity.id
_entity.type
_entity.pdbx_description
1 polymer ?
#
loop_
_entity_poly.entity_id
_entity_poly.type
_entity_poly.pdbx_seq_one_letter_code
_entity_poly.pdbx_strand_id
1 'polypeptide(L)'
;MVEFSDAHDIVDLLSLEHELELLLTFNVDLVDARVQGAVTGHGLTEAVAYTVGLGLDSYLADSPQGRVLRNSGRHILIQVATVAEKLPSDFKDAHGSVDWVALARMRNLIAHHYDKVDDRLVFAALERRIPALLGVLGLTD
;
A
#
# COMPACT_ATOMS: atom_id res chain seq x y z
N MET A 1 -40.48 17.52 -5.12
CA MET A 1 -39.70 18.53 -5.83
C MET A 1 -38.42 18.72 -5.04
N VAL A 2 -37.34 18.07 -5.48
CA VAL A 2 -35.98 18.33 -5.03
C VAL A 2 -35.26 18.74 -6.31
N GLU A 3 -34.89 20.01 -6.40
CA GLU A 3 -34.11 20.54 -7.51
C GLU A 3 -32.65 20.15 -7.31
N PHE A 4 -32.07 19.55 -8.35
CA PHE A 4 -30.64 19.33 -8.46
C PHE A 4 -29.96 20.66 -8.80
N SER A 5 -28.91 21.01 -8.05
CA SER A 5 -28.14 22.24 -8.19
C SER A 5 -26.76 21.92 -8.77
N ASP A 6 -26.55 22.38 -10.00
CA ASP A 6 -25.46 22.09 -10.95
C ASP A 6 -24.02 22.52 -10.54
N ALA A 7 -23.67 22.57 -9.24
CA ALA A 7 -22.34 23.03 -8.82
C ALA A 7 -21.60 22.14 -7.82
N HIS A 8 -22.25 21.15 -7.21
CA HIS A 8 -21.60 20.29 -6.20
C HIS A 8 -21.31 18.86 -6.71
N ASP A 9 -22.07 18.35 -7.68
CA ASP A 9 -21.95 16.94 -8.09
C ASP A 9 -20.72 16.64 -8.99
N ILE A 10 -20.24 17.62 -9.75
CA ILE A 10 -18.97 17.49 -10.52
C ILE A 10 -17.75 17.64 -9.61
N VAL A 11 -17.84 18.45 -8.54
CA VAL A 11 -16.74 18.68 -7.61
C VAL A 11 -16.50 17.44 -6.72
N ASP A 12 -17.56 16.71 -6.35
CA ASP A 12 -17.42 15.45 -5.61
C ASP A 12 -16.85 14.32 -6.47
N LEU A 13 -17.23 14.20 -7.75
CA LEU A 13 -16.63 13.21 -8.67
C LEU A 13 -15.17 13.51 -8.99
N LEU A 14 -14.81 14.78 -9.19
CA LEU A 14 -13.41 15.19 -9.41
C LEU A 14 -12.56 15.09 -8.15
N SER A 15 -13.14 15.28 -6.95
CA SER A 15 -12.44 15.03 -5.68
C SER A 15 -12.20 13.54 -5.46
N LEU A 16 -13.18 12.69 -5.81
CA LEU A 16 -13.04 11.24 -5.76
C LEU A 16 -12.02 10.73 -6.78
N GLU A 17 -12.07 11.22 -8.04
CA GLU A 17 -11.09 10.91 -9.09
C GLU A 17 -9.69 11.40 -8.71
N HIS A 18 -9.55 12.59 -8.12
CA HIS A 18 -8.25 13.10 -7.67
C HIS A 18 -7.69 12.33 -6.45
N GLU A 19 -8.56 11.85 -5.55
CA GLU A 19 -8.16 10.97 -4.44
C GLU A 19 -7.82 9.55 -4.90
N LEU A 20 -8.47 9.04 -5.96
CA LEU A 20 -8.14 7.78 -6.65
C LEU A 20 -6.87 7.89 -7.51
N GLU A 21 -6.63 9.02 -8.17
CA GLU A 21 -5.36 9.33 -8.85
C GLU A 21 -4.23 9.47 -7.83
N LEU A 22 -4.47 10.07 -6.66
CA LEU A 22 -3.55 9.99 -5.51
C LEU A 22 -3.39 8.58 -4.95
N LEU A 23 -4.19 7.60 -5.37
CA LEU A 23 -4.05 6.19 -5.00
C LEU A 23 -3.23 5.42 -6.04
N LEU A 24 -3.36 5.80 -7.31
CA LEU A 24 -2.78 5.13 -8.48
C LEU A 24 -1.45 5.74 -8.97
N THR A 25 -1.13 6.98 -8.58
CA THR A 25 0.09 7.70 -9.03
C THR A 25 1.22 7.71 -7.98
N PHE A 26 1.13 6.90 -6.92
CA PHE A 26 2.17 6.88 -5.89
C PHE A 26 3.42 6.14 -6.38
N ASN A 27 4.46 6.91 -6.66
CA ASN A 27 5.82 6.42 -6.72
C ASN A 27 6.24 5.93 -5.33
N VAL A 28 6.36 4.61 -5.18
CA VAL A 28 7.18 4.04 -4.11
C VAL A 28 8.63 4.20 -4.56
N ASP A 29 9.39 5.01 -3.82
CA ASP A 29 10.84 5.09 -3.96
C ASP A 29 11.43 3.73 -3.58
N LEU A 30 11.69 2.88 -4.58
CA LEU A 30 12.48 1.68 -4.37
C LEU A 30 13.96 2.06 -4.45
N VAL A 31 14.71 1.61 -3.46
CA VAL A 31 16.17 1.56 -3.57
C VAL A 31 16.50 0.26 -4.29
N ASP A 32 16.83 0.35 -5.59
CA ASP A 32 17.30 -0.81 -6.33
C ASP A 32 18.67 -1.25 -5.80
N ALA A 33 18.65 -2.34 -5.02
CA ALA A 33 19.84 -2.96 -4.45
C ALA A 33 20.83 -3.50 -5.50
N ARG A 34 20.43 -3.61 -6.77
CA ARG A 34 21.27 -4.03 -7.90
C ARG A 34 22.00 -2.87 -8.57
N VAL A 35 21.62 -1.61 -8.30
CA VAL A 35 22.10 -0.42 -9.03
C VAL A 35 22.56 0.70 -8.09
N GLN A 36 23.42 0.39 -7.12
CA GLN A 36 24.14 1.38 -6.29
C GLN A 36 23.31 2.57 -5.77
N GLY A 37 22.04 2.37 -5.40
CA GLY A 37 21.23 3.40 -4.72
C GLY A 37 20.51 4.41 -5.63
N ALA A 38 20.22 4.08 -6.90
CA ALA A 38 19.26 4.87 -7.68
C ALA A 38 17.84 4.70 -7.10
N VAL A 39 17.18 5.82 -6.81
CA VAL A 39 15.76 5.87 -6.44
C VAL A 39 14.95 5.94 -7.72
N THR A 40 14.22 4.87 -8.04
CA THR A 40 13.27 4.84 -9.16
C THR A 40 11.86 4.81 -8.58
N GLY A 41 11.01 5.73 -9.06
CA GLY A 41 9.60 5.76 -8.69
C GLY A 41 8.87 4.61 -9.37
N HIS A 42 8.29 3.71 -8.59
CA HIS A 42 7.53 2.56 -9.06
C HIS A 42 6.12 2.58 -8.51
N GLY A 43 5.12 2.16 -9.29
CA GLY A 43 3.77 1.95 -8.77
C GLY A 43 3.77 0.89 -7.66
N LEU A 44 2.84 0.99 -6.71
CA LEU A 44 2.73 0.08 -5.55
C LEU A 44 2.83 -1.40 -5.94
N THR A 45 2.14 -1.80 -7.02
CA THR A 45 2.14 -3.17 -7.55
C THR A 45 3.53 -3.63 -7.98
N GLU A 46 4.28 -2.76 -8.66
CA GLU A 46 5.65 -3.06 -9.10
C GLU A 46 6.60 -3.16 -7.91
N ALA A 47 6.46 -2.28 -6.92
CA ALA A 47 7.26 -2.33 -5.69
C ALA A 47 7.04 -3.63 -4.88
N VAL A 48 5.78 -4.08 -4.79
CA VAL A 48 5.43 -5.36 -4.17
C VAL A 48 6.02 -6.51 -4.99
N ALA A 49 5.80 -6.54 -6.29
CA ALA A 49 6.28 -7.60 -7.17
C ALA A 49 7.82 -7.70 -7.17
N TYR A 50 8.51 -6.55 -7.20
CA TYR A 50 9.97 -6.47 -7.09
C TYR A 50 10.47 -7.06 -5.77
N THR A 51 9.91 -6.62 -4.64
CA THR A 51 10.33 -7.06 -3.31
C THR A 51 10.10 -8.56 -3.11
N VAL A 52 8.92 -9.05 -3.50
CA VAL A 52 8.55 -10.46 -3.40
C VAL A 52 9.37 -11.32 -4.36
N GLY A 53 9.63 -10.83 -5.57
CA GLY A 53 10.41 -11.53 -6.61
C GLY A 53 11.88 -11.77 -6.25
N LEU A 54 12.45 -10.99 -5.32
CA LEU A 54 13.78 -11.24 -4.76
C LEU A 54 13.82 -12.42 -3.76
N GLY A 55 12.65 -12.85 -3.28
CA GLY A 55 12.49 -13.99 -2.40
C GLY A 55 12.73 -13.71 -0.92
N LEU A 56 12.17 -14.59 -0.08
CA LEU A 56 12.22 -14.48 1.38
C LEU A 56 13.66 -14.49 1.93
N ASP A 57 14.54 -15.30 1.36
CA ASP A 57 15.93 -15.41 1.83
C ASP A 57 16.69 -14.10 1.64
N SER A 58 16.55 -13.46 0.47
CA SER A 58 17.13 -12.13 0.20
C SER A 58 16.56 -11.06 1.13
N TYR A 59 15.25 -11.13 1.39
CA TYR A 59 14.55 -10.20 2.26
C TYR A 59 15.04 -10.29 3.73
N LEU A 60 15.22 -11.52 4.23
CA LEU A 60 15.66 -11.78 5.60
C LEU A 60 17.18 -11.75 5.80
N ALA A 61 17.96 -11.62 4.73
CA ALA A 61 19.40 -11.61 4.81
C ALA A 61 19.91 -10.55 5.81
N ASP A 62 20.91 -10.92 6.62
CA ASP A 62 21.63 -9.98 7.48
C ASP A 62 22.70 -9.23 6.67
N SER A 63 22.22 -8.47 5.69
CA SER A 63 23.03 -7.64 4.79
C SER A 63 22.43 -6.24 4.71
N PRO A 64 23.20 -5.22 4.27
CA PRO A 64 22.65 -3.91 3.95
C PRO A 64 21.44 -3.99 3.00
N GLN A 65 21.51 -4.88 2.01
CA GLN A 65 20.44 -5.12 1.05
C GLN A 65 19.19 -5.68 1.72
N GLY A 66 19.34 -6.72 2.56
CA GLY A 66 18.22 -7.26 3.33
C GLY A 66 17.56 -6.20 4.20
N ARG A 67 18.35 -5.36 4.90
CA ARG A 67 17.79 -4.24 5.70
C ARG A 67 17.00 -3.24 4.85
N VAL A 68 17.49 -2.89 3.67
CA VAL A 68 16.78 -2.01 2.73
C VAL A 68 15.47 -2.63 2.28
N LEU A 69 15.45 -3.92 1.93
CA LEU A 69 14.23 -4.63 1.54
C LEU A 69 13.20 -4.67 2.67
N ARG A 70 13.64 -4.90 3.91
CA ARG A 70 12.74 -4.90 5.08
C ARG A 70 12.15 -3.51 5.36
N ASN A 71 12.96 -2.47 5.21
CA ASN A 71 12.47 -1.09 5.32
C ASN A 71 11.46 -0.76 4.21
N SER A 72 11.74 -1.13 2.97
CA SER A 72 10.83 -0.95 1.84
C SER A 72 9.50 -1.68 2.07
N GLY A 73 9.55 -2.95 2.48
CA GLY A 73 8.35 -3.74 2.77
C GLY A 73 7.46 -3.14 3.86
N ARG A 74 8.06 -2.66 4.97
CA ARG A 74 7.32 -1.93 6.02
C ARG A 74 6.71 -0.64 5.49
N HIS A 75 7.45 0.12 4.68
CA HIS A 75 6.99 1.37 4.11
C HIS A 75 5.77 1.18 3.21
N ILE A 76 5.82 0.17 2.33
CA ILE A 76 4.69 -0.25 1.49
C ILE A 76 3.44 -0.49 2.34
N LEU A 77 3.54 -1.30 3.41
CA LEU A 77 2.40 -1.59 4.28
C LEU A 77 1.85 -0.33 4.99
N ILE A 78 2.71 0.58 5.42
CA ILE A 78 2.28 1.86 6.01
C ILE A 78 1.51 2.70 4.98
N GLN A 79 2.02 2.81 3.75
CA GLN A 79 1.39 3.59 2.70
C GLN A 79 0.00 3.05 2.36
N VAL A 80 -0.12 1.74 2.11
CA VAL A 80 -1.41 1.09 1.83
C VAL A 80 -2.43 1.36 2.92
N ALA A 81 -2.05 1.17 4.18
CA ALA A 81 -2.96 1.39 5.30
C ALA A 81 -3.31 2.87 5.51
N THR A 82 -2.37 3.79 5.28
CA THR A 82 -2.61 5.24 5.39
C THR A 82 -3.61 5.72 4.34
N VAL A 83 -3.52 5.18 3.13
CA VAL A 83 -4.50 5.41 2.07
C VAL A 83 -5.85 4.81 2.44
N ALA A 84 -5.86 3.54 2.86
CA ALA A 84 -7.10 2.84 3.21
C ALA A 84 -7.87 3.56 4.33
N GLU A 85 -7.18 4.23 5.26
CA GLU A 85 -7.83 5.02 6.30
C GLU A 85 -8.59 6.23 5.77
N LYS A 86 -8.12 6.86 4.69
CA LYS A 86 -8.77 8.02 4.07
C LYS A 86 -9.98 7.65 3.21
N LEU A 87 -10.15 6.38 2.85
CA LEU A 87 -11.29 5.95 2.04
C LEU A 87 -12.63 6.29 2.73
N PRO A 88 -13.65 6.75 1.97
CA PRO A 88 -14.98 7.04 2.50
C PRO A 88 -15.62 5.86 3.23
N SER A 89 -16.50 6.12 4.20
CA SER A 89 -17.23 5.08 4.94
C SER A 89 -18.03 4.18 3.99
N ASP A 90 -18.77 4.78 3.07
CA ASP A 90 -19.69 4.06 2.18
C ASP A 90 -18.92 3.12 1.24
N PHE A 91 -17.70 3.50 0.84
CA PHE A 91 -16.79 2.64 0.08
C PHE A 91 -16.30 1.45 0.90
N LYS A 92 -15.90 1.68 2.15
CA LYS A 92 -15.46 0.62 3.07
C LYS A 92 -16.60 -0.36 3.37
N ASP A 93 -17.81 0.16 3.52
CA ASP A 93 -19.02 -0.62 3.77
C ASP A 93 -19.39 -1.50 2.55
N ALA A 94 -19.24 -0.97 1.33
CA ALA A 94 -19.43 -1.72 0.09
C ALA A 94 -18.42 -2.88 -0.07
N HIS A 95 -17.26 -2.79 0.59
CA HIS A 95 -16.19 -3.79 0.57
C HIS A 95 -16.01 -4.47 1.94
N GLY A 96 -17.12 -4.87 2.57
CA GLY A 96 -17.14 -5.47 3.91
C GLY A 96 -16.36 -6.79 4.08
N SER A 97 -15.86 -7.40 2.99
CA SER A 97 -14.93 -8.52 3.05
C SER A 97 -13.50 -8.12 3.43
N VAL A 98 -13.15 -6.83 3.34
CA VAL A 98 -11.84 -6.30 3.73
C VAL A 98 -11.84 -5.94 5.22
N ASP A 99 -10.86 -6.47 5.95
CA ASP A 99 -10.65 -6.10 7.36
C ASP A 99 -9.90 -4.75 7.46
N TRP A 100 -10.64 -3.66 7.32
CA TRP A 100 -10.13 -2.28 7.41
C TRP A 100 -9.48 -1.98 8.77
N VAL A 101 -10.00 -2.57 9.85
CA VAL A 101 -9.47 -2.39 11.19
C VAL A 101 -8.11 -3.08 11.35
N ALA A 102 -7.94 -4.27 10.78
CA ALA A 102 -6.64 -4.95 10.77
C ALA A 102 -5.57 -4.17 9.99
N LEU A 103 -5.92 -3.52 8.88
CA LEU A 103 -4.99 -2.65 8.13
C LEU A 103 -4.49 -1.48 9.00
N ALA A 104 -5.40 -0.78 9.68
CA ALA A 104 -5.04 0.31 10.58
C ALA A 104 -4.18 -0.17 11.77
N ARG A 105 -4.52 -1.33 12.36
CA ARG A 105 -3.72 -1.94 13.44
C ARG A 105 -2.31 -2.32 12.99
N MET A 106 -2.18 -2.91 11.80
CA MET A 106 -0.89 -3.25 11.22
C MET A 106 -0.01 -2.01 11.03
N ARG A 107 -0.57 -0.92 10.48
CA ARG A 107 0.16 0.35 10.36
C ARG A 107 0.65 0.85 11.72
N ASN A 108 -0.23 0.88 12.72
CA ASN A 108 0.13 1.38 14.05
C ASN A 108 1.24 0.53 14.69
N LEU A 109 1.18 -0.79 14.52
CA LEU A 109 2.24 -1.69 14.97
C LEU A 109 3.58 -1.37 14.29
N ILE A 110 3.58 -1.22 12.97
CA ILE A 110 4.80 -0.94 12.21
C ILE A 110 5.34 0.46 12.54
N ALA A 111 4.48 1.47 12.70
CA ALA A 111 4.92 2.84 12.97
C ALA A 111 5.46 3.05 14.39
N HIS A 112 4.84 2.42 15.41
CA HIS A 112 5.17 2.67 16.82
C HIS A 112 6.03 1.58 17.46
N HIS A 113 6.07 0.38 16.89
CA HIS A 113 6.77 -0.78 17.43
C HIS A 113 7.58 -1.50 16.35
N TYR A 114 8.23 -0.75 15.46
CA TYR A 114 9.00 -1.29 14.33
C TYR A 114 10.09 -2.28 14.74
N ASP A 115 10.59 -2.17 15.98
CA ASP A 115 11.57 -3.07 16.61
C ASP A 115 11.00 -4.47 16.94
N LYS A 116 9.67 -4.59 17.02
CA LYS A 116 8.93 -5.82 17.37
C LYS A 116 8.18 -6.42 16.18
N VAL A 117 8.30 -5.84 15.00
CA VAL A 117 7.63 -6.32 13.80
C VAL A 117 8.34 -7.58 13.31
N ASP A 118 7.58 -8.66 13.15
CA ASP A 118 8.08 -9.89 12.51
C ASP A 118 8.19 -9.68 11.00
N ASP A 119 9.42 -9.61 10.51
CA ASP A 119 9.74 -9.43 9.10
C ASP A 119 9.19 -10.55 8.20
N ARG A 120 9.01 -11.78 8.71
CA ARG A 120 8.35 -12.85 7.95
C ARG A 120 6.87 -12.55 7.74
N LEU A 121 6.20 -11.96 8.73
CA LEU A 121 4.80 -11.55 8.60
C LEU A 121 4.64 -10.37 7.64
N VAL A 122 5.60 -9.43 7.64
CA VAL A 122 5.63 -8.33 6.65
C VAL A 122 5.76 -8.91 5.25
N PHE A 123 6.74 -9.78 5.01
CA PHE A 123 6.92 -10.42 3.70
C PHE A 123 5.67 -11.18 3.26
N ALA A 124 5.07 -11.98 4.14
CA ALA A 124 3.85 -12.72 3.85
C ALA A 124 2.65 -11.81 3.54
N ALA A 125 2.60 -10.61 4.12
CA ALA A 125 1.58 -9.62 3.79
C ALA A 125 1.80 -9.03 2.39
N LEU A 126 3.04 -8.70 2.02
CA LEU A 126 3.39 -8.26 0.68
C LEU A 126 3.07 -9.32 -0.38
N GLU A 127 3.41 -10.58 -0.11
CA GLU A 127 3.23 -11.69 -1.04
C GLU A 127 1.76 -12.04 -1.28
N ARG A 128 0.90 -11.95 -0.25
CA ARG A 128 -0.46 -12.52 -0.31
C ARG A 128 -1.57 -11.53 -0.01
N ARG A 129 -1.41 -10.70 1.03
CA ARG A 129 -2.48 -9.83 1.51
C ARG A 129 -2.64 -8.59 0.65
N ILE A 130 -1.54 -7.99 0.22
CA ILE A 130 -1.60 -6.82 -0.66
C ILE A 130 -2.18 -7.18 -2.03
N PRO A 131 -1.72 -8.24 -2.73
CA PRO A 131 -2.37 -8.66 -3.99
C PRO A 131 -3.85 -9.00 -3.82
N ALA A 132 -4.23 -9.68 -2.73
CA ALA A 132 -5.64 -9.98 -2.47
C ALA A 132 -6.48 -8.72 -2.25
N LEU A 133 -5.95 -7.73 -1.50
CA LEU A 133 -6.61 -6.44 -1.32
C LEU A 133 -6.80 -5.73 -2.66
N LEU A 134 -5.75 -5.65 -3.49
CA LEU A 134 -5.82 -5.02 -4.81
C LEU A 134 -6.87 -5.73 -5.70
N GLY A 135 -6.93 -7.05 -5.66
CA GLY A 135 -7.93 -7.83 -6.39
C GLY A 135 -9.37 -7.54 -5.95
N VAL A 136 -9.61 -7.40 -4.64
CA VAL A 136 -10.94 -7.02 -4.11
C VAL A 136 -11.34 -5.61 -4.54
N LEU A 137 -10.37 -4.70 -4.67
CA LEU A 137 -10.61 -3.31 -5.06
C LEU A 137 -10.64 -3.09 -6.58
N GLY A 138 -10.40 -4.14 -7.38
CA GLY A 138 -10.34 -4.02 -8.85
C GLY A 138 -9.12 -3.24 -9.36
N LEU A 139 -8.03 -3.23 -8.59
CA LEU A 139 -6.79 -2.47 -8.87
C LEU A 139 -5.65 -3.36 -9.40
N THR A 140 -5.98 -4.48 -10.02
CA THR A 140 -5.02 -5.38 -10.66
C THR A 140 -5.00 -5.09 -12.16
N ASP A 141 -3.84 -4.71 -12.70
CA ASP A 141 -3.59 -4.60 -14.15
C ASP A 141 -3.76 -5.95 -14.88
#